data_AF-A0A0Q0VN82-F1
#
_entry.id   AF-A0A0Q0VN82-F1
#
_cell.length_a   1.000
_cell.length_b   1.000
_cell.length_c   1.000
_cell.angle_alpha   90.00
_cell.angle_beta   90.00
_cell.angle_gamma   90.00
#
_symmetry.space_group_name_H-M   'P 1'
#
loop_
_entity.id
_entity.type
_entity.pdbx_description
1 polymer ?
#
loop_
_entity_poly.entity_id
_entity_poly.type
_entity_poly.pdbx_seq_one_letter_code
_entity_poly.pdbx_strand_id
1 'polypeptide(L)'
;AGICAAGAAITGSCKTENLGLEKVIANVISNPNIRFVITCGTEVKGHLSGESFIALHANGVEGGKIVGTKGAIPFIENLSADAIARFQEQVEIVDIMPSEDMGAISAKISELVGKDPGAFDADPMVVEVKEEGAGGGAAMAAGANPQFLEIERRLDAIEEKIEFANAEIAQRSGRKIGRDIGILYGLVAGLVVFMMILTLYGKLMTFILGA
;
A
#
# COMPACT_ATOMS: atom_id res chain seq x y z
N ALA A 1 -8.29 11.97 -9.91
CA ALA A 1 -8.26 12.45 -8.51
C ALA A 1 -8.44 11.23 -7.62
N GLY A 2 -7.55 10.99 -6.64
CA GLY A 2 -7.62 9.79 -5.78
C GLY A 2 -8.69 9.89 -4.70
N ILE A 3 -8.82 8.86 -3.87
CA ILE A 3 -9.82 8.76 -2.79
C ILE A 3 -9.77 9.98 -1.83
N CYS A 4 -8.57 10.49 -1.50
CA CYS A 4 -8.43 11.70 -0.66
C CYS A 4 -9.07 12.95 -1.27
N ALA A 5 -9.13 13.07 -2.60
CA ALA A 5 -9.76 14.22 -3.24
C ALA A 5 -11.28 14.25 -3.06
N ALA A 6 -11.89 13.12 -2.69
CA ALA A 6 -13.30 13.03 -2.33
C ALA A 6 -13.60 13.45 -0.87
N GLY A 7 -12.57 13.80 -0.08
CA GLY A 7 -12.73 14.26 1.30
C GLY A 7 -12.30 13.27 2.39
N ALA A 8 -11.67 12.15 2.03
CA ALA A 8 -11.12 11.22 3.02
C ALA A 8 -9.86 11.79 3.70
N ALA A 9 -9.77 11.66 5.02
CA ALA A 9 -8.63 12.14 5.81
C ALA A 9 -7.34 11.35 5.52
N ILE A 10 -7.45 10.03 5.36
CA ILE A 10 -6.36 9.13 5.02
C ILE A 10 -6.90 7.99 4.16
N THR A 11 -6.08 7.49 3.23
CA THR A 11 -6.41 6.33 2.38
C THR A 11 -5.15 5.48 2.21
N GLY A 12 -5.32 4.17 2.13
CA GLY A 12 -4.21 3.25 1.92
C GLY A 12 -4.68 1.83 1.72
N SER A 13 -3.78 0.97 1.24
CA SER A 13 -4.03 -0.48 1.17
C SER A 13 -3.63 -1.15 2.48
N CYS A 14 -4.47 -2.05 2.99
CA CYS A 14 -4.11 -2.95 4.08
C CYS A 14 -4.12 -4.39 3.55
N LYS A 15 -2.99 -5.10 3.68
CA LYS A 15 -2.81 -6.44 3.10
C LYS A 15 -2.73 -7.57 4.11
N THR A 16 -2.43 -7.26 5.37
CA THR A 16 -2.27 -8.25 6.42
C THR A 16 -3.30 -8.00 7.53
N GLU A 17 -3.81 -9.08 8.09
CA GLU A 17 -4.80 -9.17 9.16
C GLU A 17 -4.22 -9.01 10.58
N ASN A 18 -2.99 -8.51 10.67
CA ASN A 18 -2.22 -8.32 11.90
C ASN A 18 -1.57 -6.92 11.92
N LEU A 19 -0.26 -6.81 11.70
CA LEU A 19 0.52 -5.55 11.69
C LEU A 19 -0.09 -4.47 10.79
N GLY A 20 -0.68 -4.85 9.65
CA GLY A 20 -1.42 -3.93 8.78
C GLY A 20 -2.59 -3.27 9.52
N LEU A 21 -3.42 -4.07 10.18
CA LEU A 21 -4.54 -3.58 10.99
C LEU A 21 -4.06 -2.75 12.19
N GLU A 22 -2.98 -3.16 12.84
CA GLU A 22 -2.39 -2.41 13.95
C GLU A 22 -1.98 -1.00 13.54
N LYS A 23 -1.29 -0.88 12.39
CA LYS A 23 -0.89 0.41 11.82
C LYS A 23 -2.09 1.26 11.43
N VAL A 24 -3.15 0.66 10.88
CA VAL A 24 -4.39 1.38 10.55
C VAL A 24 -5.04 1.91 11.83
N ILE A 25 -5.25 1.06 12.83
CA ILE A 25 -5.90 1.42 14.09
C ILE A 25 -5.12 2.50 14.83
N ALA A 26 -3.80 2.37 14.97
CA ALA A 26 -2.95 3.36 15.64
C ALA A 26 -3.03 4.75 14.97
N ASN A 27 -3.09 4.81 13.63
CA ASN A 27 -3.26 6.06 12.90
C ASN A 27 -4.68 6.63 13.03
N VAL A 28 -5.70 5.79 13.22
CA VAL A 28 -7.09 6.25 13.39
C VAL A 28 -7.30 6.84 14.79
N ILE A 29 -6.91 6.12 15.85
CA ILE A 29 -7.13 6.56 17.24
C ILE A 29 -6.27 7.76 17.66
N SER A 30 -5.20 8.05 16.91
CA SER A 30 -4.39 9.27 17.07
C SER A 30 -5.04 10.51 16.45
N ASN A 31 -6.18 10.37 15.77
CA ASN A 31 -6.96 11.49 15.26
C ASN A 31 -8.45 11.35 15.63
N PRO A 32 -8.92 12.03 16.69
CA PRO A 32 -10.32 12.00 17.13
C PRO A 32 -11.34 12.46 16.08
N ASN A 33 -10.91 13.16 15.02
CA ASN A 33 -11.80 13.59 13.93
C ASN A 33 -12.16 12.45 12.97
N ILE A 34 -11.45 11.32 13.00
CA ILE A 34 -11.79 10.18 12.15
C ILE A 34 -12.88 9.38 12.87
N ARG A 35 -14.10 9.44 12.31
CA ARG A 35 -15.31 8.81 12.86
C ARG A 35 -15.86 7.66 12.01
N PHE A 36 -15.36 7.52 10.79
CA PHE A 36 -15.77 6.49 9.85
C PHE A 36 -14.56 5.84 9.21
N VAL A 37 -14.64 4.52 9.03
CA VAL A 37 -13.66 3.73 8.30
C VAL A 37 -14.40 2.96 7.22
N ILE A 38 -14.01 3.16 5.96
CA ILE A 38 -14.63 2.46 4.83
C ILE A 38 -13.74 1.29 4.44
N THR A 39 -14.28 0.08 4.40
CA THR A 39 -13.63 -1.07 3.76
C THR A 39 -14.11 -1.18 2.32
N CYS A 40 -13.18 -1.11 1.37
CA CYS A 40 -13.43 -1.14 -0.07
C CYS A 40 -12.32 -1.88 -0.81
N GLY A 41 -12.55 -2.20 -2.07
CA GLY A 41 -11.63 -2.97 -2.91
C GLY A 41 -11.79 -4.48 -2.74
N THR A 42 -11.06 -5.23 -3.57
CA THR A 42 -11.10 -6.70 -3.52
C THR A 42 -10.41 -7.24 -2.26
N GLU A 43 -11.04 -8.22 -1.63
CA GLU A 43 -10.50 -8.88 -0.44
C GLU A 43 -9.18 -9.64 -0.72
N VAL A 44 -8.27 -9.63 0.25
CA VAL A 44 -6.98 -10.28 0.15
C VAL A 44 -7.12 -11.77 0.45
N LYS A 45 -6.87 -12.63 -0.54
CA LYS A 45 -6.96 -14.08 -0.37
C LYS A 45 -5.96 -14.57 0.69
N GLY A 46 -6.41 -15.48 1.56
CA GLY A 46 -5.61 -16.03 2.65
C GLY A 46 -5.62 -15.14 3.89
N HIS A 47 -5.20 -13.88 3.75
CA HIS A 47 -5.17 -12.92 4.85
C HIS A 47 -6.58 -12.50 5.30
N LEU A 48 -7.49 -12.27 4.34
CA LEU A 48 -8.85 -11.78 4.58
C LEU A 48 -8.90 -10.51 5.44
N SER A 49 -7.99 -9.56 5.15
CA SER A 49 -7.75 -8.40 6.00
C SER A 49 -8.99 -7.52 6.20
N GLY A 50 -9.86 -7.39 5.20
CA GLY A 50 -11.11 -6.64 5.35
C GLY A 50 -12.07 -7.32 6.33
N GLU A 51 -12.32 -8.61 6.14
CA GLU A 51 -13.12 -9.44 7.04
C GLU A 51 -12.57 -9.47 8.47
N SER A 52 -11.26 -9.66 8.62
CA SER A 52 -10.58 -9.62 9.92
C SER A 52 -10.73 -8.27 10.60
N PHE A 53 -10.68 -7.18 9.85
CA PHE A 53 -10.83 -5.84 10.42
C PHE A 53 -12.25 -5.57 10.92
N ILE A 54 -13.26 -6.01 10.16
CA ILE A 54 -14.67 -5.94 10.57
C ILE A 54 -14.89 -6.78 11.82
N ALA A 55 -14.34 -8.00 11.87
CA ALA A 55 -14.44 -8.89 13.02
C ALA A 55 -13.74 -8.31 14.27
N LEU A 56 -12.58 -7.68 14.11
CA LEU A 56 -11.87 -6.99 15.19
C LEU A 56 -12.72 -5.86 15.77
N HIS A 57 -13.34 -5.05 14.92
CA HIS A 57 -14.23 -3.98 15.40
C HIS A 57 -15.47 -4.53 16.12
N ALA A 58 -16.10 -5.57 15.58
CA ALA A 58 -17.31 -6.13 16.17
C ALA A 58 -17.06 -6.91 17.48
N ASN A 59 -15.98 -7.68 17.55
CA ASN A 59 -15.80 -8.70 18.58
C ASN A 59 -14.53 -8.53 19.42
N GLY A 60 -13.60 -7.65 19.02
CA GLY A 60 -12.32 -7.47 19.68
C GLY A 60 -11.39 -8.68 19.53
N VAL A 61 -10.57 -8.90 20.56
CA VAL A 61 -9.54 -9.95 20.59
C VAL A 61 -9.63 -10.80 21.86
N GLU A 62 -9.29 -12.08 21.77
CA GLU A 62 -9.15 -13.01 22.90
C GLU A 62 -7.75 -13.63 22.86
N GLY A 63 -6.95 -13.39 23.90
CA GLY A 63 -5.54 -13.84 23.92
C GLY A 63 -4.70 -13.29 22.76
N GLY A 64 -5.01 -12.07 22.30
CA GLY A 64 -4.39 -11.42 21.13
C GLY A 64 -4.97 -11.86 19.79
N LYS A 65 -5.75 -12.94 19.71
CA LYS A 65 -6.39 -13.39 18.46
C LYS A 65 -7.69 -12.64 18.20
N ILE A 66 -7.89 -12.17 16.98
CA ILE A 66 -9.15 -11.55 16.54
C ILE A 66 -10.28 -12.60 16.57
N VAL A 67 -11.39 -12.24 17.20
CA VAL A 67 -12.53 -13.15 17.38
C VAL A 67 -13.45 -13.09 16.16
N GLY A 68 -13.76 -14.27 15.58
CA GLY A 68 -14.76 -14.41 14.53
C GLY A 68 -14.25 -14.32 13.09
N THR A 69 -12.94 -14.16 12.88
CA THR A 69 -12.35 -14.07 11.53
C THR A 69 -11.79 -15.40 11.00
N LYS A 70 -11.73 -15.51 9.67
CA LYS A 70 -11.10 -16.62 8.93
C LYS A 70 -9.69 -16.31 8.42
N GLY A 71 -9.12 -15.16 8.77
CA GLY A 71 -7.75 -14.81 8.42
C GLY A 71 -6.75 -15.86 8.90
N ALA A 72 -5.62 -15.98 8.21
CA ALA A 72 -4.64 -17.03 8.44
C ALA A 72 -3.88 -16.84 9.76
N ILE A 73 -3.45 -15.62 10.06
CA ILE A 73 -2.68 -15.24 11.26
C ILE A 73 -3.27 -13.95 11.88
N PRO A 74 -4.51 -14.00 12.41
CA PRO A 74 -5.24 -12.82 12.87
C PRO A 74 -4.90 -12.50 14.33
N PHE A 75 -3.65 -12.12 14.59
CA PHE A 75 -3.16 -11.76 15.93
C PHE A 75 -2.76 -10.28 15.99
N ILE A 76 -3.15 -9.64 17.09
CA ILE A 76 -2.84 -8.26 17.46
C ILE A 76 -1.98 -8.33 18.71
N GLU A 77 -0.75 -7.84 18.61
CA GLU A 77 0.29 -7.97 19.63
C GLU A 77 0.78 -6.61 20.13
N ASN A 78 0.69 -5.57 19.29
CA ASN A 78 1.18 -4.23 19.60
C ASN A 78 0.11 -3.30 20.17
N LEU A 79 -1.18 -3.64 20.06
CA LEU A 79 -2.27 -2.82 20.60
C LEU A 79 -2.77 -3.35 21.94
N SER A 80 -2.92 -2.45 22.90
CA SER A 80 -3.57 -2.76 24.18
C SER A 80 -5.08 -2.94 24.01
N ALA A 81 -5.72 -3.60 24.98
CA ALA A 81 -7.17 -3.72 25.03
C ALA A 81 -7.87 -2.34 25.02
N ASP A 82 -7.29 -1.35 25.71
CA ASP A 82 -7.81 0.03 25.74
C ASP A 82 -7.74 0.70 24.37
N ALA A 83 -6.68 0.44 23.59
CA ALA A 83 -6.54 0.97 22.23
C ALA A 83 -7.57 0.36 21.27
N ILE A 84 -7.84 -0.94 21.42
CA ILE A 84 -8.88 -1.64 20.64
C ILE A 84 -10.26 -1.11 21.03
N ALA A 85 -10.57 -0.99 22.32
CA ALA A 85 -11.83 -0.43 22.80
C ALA A 85 -12.03 1.02 22.31
N ARG A 86 -10.98 1.84 22.40
CA ARG A 86 -10.98 3.20 21.86
C ARG A 86 -11.32 3.21 20.37
N PHE A 87 -10.74 2.31 19.58
CA PHE A 87 -11.06 2.18 18.16
C PHE A 87 -12.53 1.79 17.93
N GLN A 88 -13.02 0.79 18.66
CA GLN A 88 -14.41 0.30 18.56
C GLN A 88 -15.43 1.40 18.86
N GLU A 89 -15.17 2.24 19.86
CA GLU A 89 -16.03 3.35 20.25
C GLU A 89 -15.90 4.58 19.34
N GLN A 90 -14.69 4.85 18.83
CA GLN A 90 -14.41 6.06 18.08
C GLN A 90 -15.03 6.04 16.67
N VAL A 91 -14.98 4.90 15.98
CA VAL A 91 -15.37 4.78 14.58
C VAL A 91 -16.51 3.81 14.31
N GLU A 92 -17.28 4.11 13.27
CA GLU A 92 -18.14 3.14 12.59
C GLU A 92 -17.43 2.57 11.36
N ILE A 93 -17.42 1.24 11.22
CA ILE A 93 -16.96 0.58 10.00
C ILE A 93 -18.12 0.50 8.99
N VAL A 94 -17.85 0.99 7.78
CA VAL A 94 -18.78 0.98 6.65
C VAL A 94 -18.21 0.10 5.54
N ASP A 95 -18.76 -1.11 5.40
CA ASP A 95 -18.30 -2.06 4.40
C ASP A 95 -18.98 -1.88 3.05
N ILE A 96 -18.18 -1.67 2.01
CA ILE A 96 -18.60 -1.64 0.61
C ILE A 96 -17.76 -2.58 -0.27
N MET A 97 -17.00 -3.51 0.33
CA MET A 97 -16.27 -4.53 -0.41
C MET A 97 -17.24 -5.43 -1.22
N PRO A 98 -16.81 -5.95 -2.39
CA PRO A 98 -15.50 -5.78 -3.02
C PRO A 98 -15.42 -4.58 -3.97
N SER A 99 -16.16 -3.49 -3.73
CA SER A 99 -16.26 -2.39 -4.69
C SER A 99 -14.91 -1.69 -4.94
N GLU A 100 -14.50 -1.64 -6.21
CA GLU A 100 -13.36 -0.86 -6.72
C GLU A 100 -13.82 0.36 -7.53
N ASP A 101 -15.14 0.60 -7.61
CA ASP A 101 -15.69 1.70 -8.38
C ASP A 101 -15.49 3.04 -7.65
N MET A 102 -14.67 3.91 -8.25
CA MET A 102 -14.35 5.21 -7.68
C MET A 102 -15.57 6.12 -7.51
N GLY A 103 -16.60 5.97 -8.35
CA GLY A 103 -17.86 6.70 -8.22
C GLY A 103 -18.61 6.32 -6.94
N ALA A 104 -18.79 5.02 -6.72
CA ALA A 104 -19.41 4.46 -5.52
C ALA A 104 -18.64 4.80 -4.25
N ILE A 105 -17.31 4.69 -4.26
CA ILE A 105 -16.45 5.04 -3.12
C ILE A 105 -16.59 6.54 -2.80
N SER A 106 -16.50 7.41 -3.80
CA SER A 106 -16.61 8.86 -3.61
C SER A 106 -18.00 9.30 -3.13
N ALA A 107 -19.05 8.65 -3.65
CA ALA A 107 -20.42 8.88 -3.20
C ALA A 107 -20.60 8.46 -1.74
N LYS A 108 -20.04 7.32 -1.33
CA LYS A 108 -20.09 6.87 0.06
C LYS A 108 -19.33 7.81 1.00
N ILE A 109 -18.16 8.30 0.59
CA ILE A 109 -17.42 9.32 1.37
C ILE A 109 -18.27 10.58 1.54
N SER A 110 -18.86 11.08 0.46
CA SER A 110 -19.71 12.29 0.50
C SER A 110 -20.91 12.13 1.43
N GLU A 111 -21.54 10.95 1.42
CA GLU A 111 -22.63 10.60 2.34
C GLU A 111 -22.18 10.66 3.80
N LEU A 112 -21.02 10.10 4.13
CA LEU A 112 -20.50 10.02 5.50
C LEU A 112 -20.01 11.37 6.02
N VAL A 113 -19.43 12.21 5.15
CA VAL A 113 -19.12 13.62 5.48
C VAL A 113 -20.40 14.37 5.87
N GLY A 114 -21.53 14.09 5.20
CA GLY A 114 -22.82 14.67 5.57
C GLY A 114 -23.42 14.16 6.89
N LYS A 115 -22.87 13.07 7.45
CA LYS A 115 -23.27 12.45 8.72
C LYS A 115 -22.24 12.65 9.83
N ASP A 116 -21.27 13.55 9.64
CA ASP A 116 -20.19 13.79 10.59
C ASP A 116 -20.73 14.15 12.00
N PRO A 117 -20.53 13.29 13.02
CA PRO A 117 -20.95 13.57 14.39
C PRO A 117 -20.01 14.54 15.12
N GLY A 118 -18.95 15.02 14.46
CA GLY A 118 -17.87 15.79 15.07
C GLY A 118 -16.78 14.91 15.65
N ALA A 119 -15.77 15.52 16.27
CA ALA A 119 -14.67 14.79 16.89
C ALA A 119 -15.16 13.87 18.03
N PHE A 120 -14.48 12.74 18.22
CA PHE A 120 -14.70 11.89 19.38
C PHE A 120 -14.27 12.61 20.66
N ASP A 121 -15.06 12.48 21.73
CA ASP A 121 -14.89 13.21 22.99
C ASP A 121 -13.79 12.59 23.87
N ALA A 122 -12.57 12.52 23.34
CA ALA A 122 -11.37 12.18 24.07
C ALA A 122 -10.11 12.54 23.28
N ASP A 123 -9.04 12.84 23.99
CA ASP A 123 -7.75 13.23 23.41
C ASP A 123 -7.18 12.17 22.45
N PRO A 124 -6.32 12.58 21.49
CA PRO A 124 -5.56 11.67 20.64
C PRO A 124 -4.84 10.57 21.44
N MET A 125 -5.02 9.31 21.04
CA MET A 125 -4.29 8.19 21.61
C MET A 125 -3.15 7.79 20.66
N VAL A 126 -1.90 7.86 21.12
CA VAL A 126 -0.73 7.47 20.33
C VAL A 126 -0.23 6.12 20.83
N VAL A 127 -0.10 5.16 19.91
CA VAL A 127 0.41 3.82 20.18
C VAL A 127 1.62 3.56 19.30
N GLU A 128 2.73 3.12 19.90
CA GLU A 128 3.90 2.67 19.16
C GLU A 128 3.65 1.23 18.68
N VAL A 129 3.48 1.08 17.35
CA VAL A 129 3.43 -0.22 16.72
C VAL A 129 4.85 -0.63 16.36
N LYS A 130 5.40 -1.64 17.04
CA LYS A 130 6.73 -2.13 16.72
C LYS A 130 6.69 -2.86 15.39
N GLU A 131 7.63 -2.54 14.51
CA GLU A 131 7.84 -3.37 13.35
C GLU A 131 8.47 -4.66 13.81
N GLU A 132 7.70 -5.74 13.78
CA GLU A 132 8.30 -7.06 13.82
C GLU A 132 9.11 -7.23 12.55
N GLY A 133 10.42 -7.41 12.68
CA GLY A 133 11.26 -7.81 11.56
C GLY A 133 10.74 -9.16 11.05
N ALA A 134 9.95 -9.15 9.98
CA ALA A 134 9.51 -10.28 9.16
C ALA A 134 9.04 -11.59 9.87
N GLY A 135 8.85 -11.63 11.20
CA GLY A 135 8.92 -12.93 11.90
C GLY A 135 8.13 -13.10 13.20
N GLY A 136 7.28 -12.17 13.64
CA GLY A 136 6.55 -12.41 14.90
C GLY A 136 5.24 -13.17 14.77
N GLY A 137 4.58 -13.14 13.61
CA GLY A 137 3.48 -14.08 13.30
C GLY A 137 3.93 -15.55 13.25
N ALA A 138 5.22 -15.79 12.98
CA ALA A 138 5.83 -17.12 12.98
C ALA A 138 6.04 -17.67 14.40
N ALA A 139 6.39 -16.81 15.37
CA ALA A 139 6.78 -17.25 16.71
C ALA A 139 5.64 -17.91 17.50
N MET A 140 4.39 -17.47 17.31
CA MET A 140 3.23 -18.07 18.00
C MET A 140 2.71 -19.36 17.32
N ALA A 141 2.97 -19.56 16.02
CA ALA A 141 2.74 -20.84 15.35
C ALA A 141 3.90 -21.84 15.56
N ALA A 142 5.12 -21.33 15.79
CA ALA A 142 6.35 -22.10 16.01
C ALA A 142 6.39 -22.87 17.34
N GLY A 143 5.38 -22.73 18.20
CA GLY A 143 5.22 -23.58 19.37
C GLY A 143 4.94 -25.07 19.05
N ALA A 144 4.69 -25.45 17.79
CA ALA A 144 4.09 -26.75 17.49
C ALA A 144 4.95 -27.77 16.71
N ASN A 145 6.04 -27.41 16.01
CA ASN A 145 6.85 -28.46 15.34
C ASN A 145 8.22 -27.97 14.79
N PRO A 146 9.33 -28.72 15.02
CA PRO A 146 10.64 -28.42 14.43
C PRO A 146 10.66 -28.42 12.88
N GLN A 147 9.67 -29.04 12.22
CA GLN A 147 9.53 -28.96 10.75
C GLN A 147 9.16 -27.57 10.25
N PHE A 148 8.45 -26.77 11.04
CA PHE A 148 7.96 -25.46 10.60
C PHE A 148 9.11 -24.44 10.51
N LEU A 149 10.03 -24.47 11.48
CA LEU A 149 11.25 -23.66 11.47
C LEU A 149 12.13 -23.95 10.24
N GLU A 150 12.15 -25.20 9.77
CA GLU A 150 12.88 -25.54 8.55
C GLU A 150 12.17 -25.03 7.29
N ILE A 151 10.83 -25.00 7.28
CA ILE A 151 10.06 -24.42 6.18
C ILE A 151 10.28 -22.90 6.12
N GLU A 152 10.31 -22.20 7.26
CA GLU A 152 10.62 -20.77 7.32
C GLU A 152 12.01 -20.46 6.79
N ARG A 153 13.05 -21.19 7.21
CA ARG A 153 14.41 -21.00 6.67
C ARG A 153 14.49 -21.23 5.16
N ARG A 154 13.64 -22.13 4.62
CA ARG A 154 13.54 -22.35 3.17
C ARG A 154 12.80 -21.22 2.47
N LEU A 155 11.78 -20.64 3.10
CA LEU A 155 11.06 -19.47 2.60
C LEU A 155 11.98 -18.24 2.55
N ASP A 156 12.72 -17.96 3.61
CA ASP A 156 13.70 -16.85 3.65
C ASP A 156 14.74 -16.99 2.53
N ALA A 157 15.26 -18.21 2.33
CA ALA A 157 16.22 -18.49 1.27
C ALA A 157 15.61 -18.38 -0.15
N ILE A 158 14.29 -18.54 -0.29
CA ILE A 158 13.57 -18.32 -1.55
C ILE A 158 13.38 -16.82 -1.77
N GLU A 159 13.01 -16.07 -0.73
CA GLU A 159 12.81 -14.62 -0.80
C GLU A 159 14.11 -13.89 -1.17
N GLU A 160 15.23 -14.26 -0.54
CA GLU A 160 16.55 -13.73 -0.90
C GLU A 160 16.85 -13.96 -2.40
N LYS A 161 16.58 -15.18 -2.91
CA LYS A 161 16.77 -15.48 -4.34
C LYS A 161 15.84 -14.68 -5.25
N ILE A 162 14.61 -14.40 -4.82
CA ILE A 162 13.65 -13.58 -5.56
C ILE A 162 14.15 -12.13 -5.62
N GLU A 163 14.65 -11.59 -4.50
CA GLU A 163 15.25 -10.25 -4.49
C GLU A 163 16.44 -10.15 -5.44
N PHE A 164 17.35 -11.13 -5.42
CA PHE A 164 18.46 -11.18 -6.36
C PHE A 164 17.99 -11.25 -7.82
N ALA A 165 16.99 -12.10 -8.11
CA ALA A 165 16.44 -12.22 -9.47
C ALA A 165 15.76 -10.91 -9.92
N ASN A 166 15.01 -10.25 -9.05
CA ASN A 166 14.38 -8.97 -9.33
C ASN A 166 15.41 -7.87 -9.56
N ALA A 167 16.47 -7.81 -8.75
CA ALA A 167 17.57 -6.88 -8.94
C ALA A 167 18.28 -7.11 -10.29
N GLU A 168 18.51 -8.37 -10.67
CA GLU A 168 19.11 -8.71 -11.96
C GLU A 168 18.21 -8.34 -13.14
N ILE A 169 16.90 -8.61 -13.05
CA ILE A 169 15.90 -8.23 -14.05
C ILE A 169 15.85 -6.70 -14.18
N ALA A 170 15.83 -5.96 -13.07
CA ALA A 170 15.81 -4.51 -13.07
C ALA A 170 17.07 -3.92 -13.75
N GLN A 171 18.26 -4.45 -13.45
CA GLN A 171 19.50 -4.04 -14.13
C GLN A 171 19.52 -4.38 -15.62
N ARG A 172 18.98 -5.54 -16.02
CA ARG A 172 18.87 -5.91 -17.45
C ARG A 172 17.88 -5.01 -18.17
N SER A 173 16.73 -4.72 -17.56
CA SER A 173 15.70 -3.84 -18.12
C SER A 173 16.21 -2.40 -18.26
N GLY A 174 16.84 -1.86 -17.20
CA GLY A 174 17.44 -0.52 -17.22
C GLY A 174 18.49 -0.34 -18.32
N ARG A 175 19.36 -1.33 -18.55
CA ARG A 175 20.35 -1.30 -19.65
C ARG A 175 19.70 -1.33 -21.03
N LYS A 176 18.65 -2.14 -21.22
CA LYS A 176 17.92 -2.19 -22.50
C LYS A 176 17.23 -0.86 -22.79
N ILE A 177 16.48 -0.33 -21.82
CA ILE A 177 15.78 0.95 -21.95
C ILE A 177 16.76 2.09 -22.20
N GLY A 178 17.85 2.17 -21.43
CA GLY A 178 18.86 3.22 -21.61
C GLY A 178 19.53 3.18 -22.99
N ARG A 179 19.85 1.98 -23.50
CA ARG A 179 20.41 1.82 -24.85
C ARG A 179 19.44 2.25 -25.94
N ASP A 180 18.18 1.80 -25.86
CA ASP A 180 17.19 2.06 -26.89
C ASP A 180 16.83 3.57 -26.94
N ILE A 181 16.74 4.20 -25.77
CA ILE A 181 16.59 5.67 -25.65
C ILE A 181 17.81 6.40 -26.22
N GLY A 182 19.02 5.94 -25.91
CA GLY A 182 20.27 6.54 -26.42
C GLY A 182 20.39 6.47 -27.95
N ILE A 183 20.05 5.32 -28.55
CA ILE A 183 20.05 5.15 -30.01
C ILE A 183 19.03 6.09 -30.66
N LEU A 184 17.82 6.18 -30.09
CA LEU A 184 16.77 7.06 -30.61
C LEU A 184 17.21 8.52 -30.61
N TYR A 185 17.70 9.05 -29.48
CA TYR A 185 18.15 10.45 -29.41
C TYR A 185 19.38 10.71 -30.27
N GLY A 186 20.31 9.76 -30.35
CA GLY A 186 21.49 9.86 -31.21
C GLY A 186 21.12 10.00 -32.69
N LEU A 187 20.15 9.19 -33.16
CA LEU A 187 19.68 9.24 -34.54
C LEU A 187 18.95 10.56 -34.85
N VAL A 188 18.07 11.00 -33.95
CA VAL A 188 17.34 12.28 -34.11
C VAL A 188 18.29 13.47 -34.14
N ALA A 189 19.22 13.54 -33.19
CA ALA A 189 20.23 14.61 -33.15
C ALA A 189 21.12 14.60 -34.40
N GLY A 190 21.55 13.42 -34.84
CA GLY A 190 22.34 13.26 -36.08
C GLY A 190 21.60 13.76 -37.31
N LEU A 191 20.31 13.43 -37.46
CA LEU A 191 19.47 13.91 -38.57
C LEU A 191 19.29 15.43 -38.55
N VAL A 192 19.09 16.02 -37.38
CA VAL A 192 18.96 17.48 -37.23
C VAL A 192 20.25 18.19 -37.64
N VAL A 193 21.41 17.71 -37.17
CA VAL A 193 22.72 18.26 -37.55
C VAL A 193 22.97 18.10 -39.05
N PHE A 194 22.62 16.94 -39.62
CA PHE A 194 22.76 16.69 -41.06
C PHE A 194 21.90 17.66 -41.90
N MET A 195 20.62 17.85 -41.54
CA MET A 195 19.73 18.83 -42.17
C MET A 195 20.27 20.25 -42.05
N MET A 196 20.82 20.62 -40.89
CA MET A 196 21.44 21.92 -40.67
C MET A 196 22.64 22.13 -41.59
N ILE A 197 23.50 21.12 -41.77
CA ILE A 197 24.66 21.20 -42.68
C ILE A 197 24.20 21.35 -44.13
N LEU A 198 23.20 20.59 -44.59
CA LEU A 198 22.69 20.70 -45.96
C LEU A 198 22.12 22.10 -46.25
N THR A 199 21.38 22.69 -45.31
CA THR A 199 20.84 24.04 -45.46
C THR A 199 21.94 25.11 -45.45
N LEU A 200 22.96 24.97 -44.60
CA LEU A 200 24.13 25.85 -44.58
C LEU A 200 24.96 25.74 -45.86
N TYR A 201 25.19 24.52 -46.36
CA TYR A 201 25.91 24.28 -47.61
C TYR A 201 25.16 24.87 -48.81
N GLY A 202 23.83 24.70 -48.87
CA GLY A 202 23.00 25.32 -49.89
C GLY A 202 23.15 26.84 -49.90
N LYS A 203 23.04 27.49 -48.73
CA LYS A 203 23.22 28.94 -48.59
C LYS A 203 24.65 29.39 -48.97
N LEU A 204 25.67 28.64 -48.58
CA LEU A 204 27.06 28.94 -48.90
C LEU A 204 27.32 28.85 -50.41
N MET A 205 26.79 27.83 -51.08
CA MET A 205 26.91 27.68 -52.53
C MET A 205 26.18 28.81 -53.26
N THR A 206 24.98 29.20 -52.81
CA THR A 206 24.28 30.37 -53.37
C THR A 206 25.09 31.66 -53.16
N PHE A 207 25.78 31.81 -52.03
CA PHE A 207 26.63 32.97 -51.77
C PHE A 207 27.90 32.99 -52.63
N ILE A 208 28.52 31.84 -52.90
CA ILE A 208 29.76 31.72 -53.69
C ILE A 208 29.50 31.80 -55.20
N LEU A 209 28.42 31.17 -55.71
CA LEU A 209 28.09 31.12 -57.14
C LEU A 209 27.10 32.22 -57.58
N GLY A 210 26.50 32.94 -56.62
CA GLY A 210 25.55 34.03 -56.84
C GLY A 210 26.17 35.43 -56.72
N ALA A 211 27.47 35.56 -56.98
CA ALA A 211 28.15 36.82 -57.26
C ALA A 211 28.55 36.87 -58.75
#